data_AF-A0A353C4A7-F1
#
_entry.id   AF-A0A353C4A7-F1
#
_cell.length_a   1.000
_cell.length_b   1.000
_cell.length_c   1.000
_cell.angle_alpha   90.00
_cell.angle_beta   90.00
_cell.angle_gamma   90.00
#
_symmetry.space_group_name_H-M   'P 1'
#
loop_
_entity.id
_entity.type
_entity.pdbx_description
1 polymer ?
#
loop_
_entity_poly.entity_id
_entity_poly.type
_entity_poly.pdbx_seq_one_letter_code
_entity_poly.pdbx_strand_id
1 'polypeptide(L)'
;MQVLTEGLLSFYFPDNWLVTKYDDWSFYKNQFKDCCRGCKAIDFLAIDPVNKELWLIEVKDYRNHRREKSENICEELALKVLHTLSGIVAVRMNASDEKNEFTKECFHCNQLKVGFHLEQPTKSSKLFPRAYDPADVKEKLRQLIKPIHAHPKVTEMGNMHGVPWDVRSVG
;
A
#
# COMPACT_ATOMS: atom_id res chain seq x y z
N MET A 1 -15.34 8.09 -10.47
CA MET A 1 -14.46 8.07 -9.28
C MET A 1 -14.39 6.64 -8.82
N GLN A 2 -13.19 6.11 -8.57
CA GLN A 2 -13.04 4.72 -8.14
C GLN A 2 -12.76 4.67 -6.65
N VAL A 3 -13.42 3.76 -5.94
CA VAL A 3 -13.36 3.69 -4.47
C VAL A 3 -12.89 2.32 -4.03
N LEU A 4 -11.80 2.26 -3.26
CA LEU A 4 -11.39 1.07 -2.52
C LEU A 4 -11.58 1.32 -1.03
N THR A 5 -11.99 0.29 -0.28
CA THR A 5 -12.22 0.42 1.17
C THR A 5 -11.34 -0.56 1.91
N GLU A 6 -10.56 -0.11 2.90
CA GLU A 6 -9.80 -0.97 3.82
C GLU A 6 -10.17 -0.65 5.27
N GLY A 7 -10.68 -1.67 5.98
CA GLY A 7 -11.30 -1.47 7.28
C GLY A 7 -12.37 -0.38 7.26
N LEU A 8 -12.17 0.66 8.06
CA LEU A 8 -13.08 1.81 8.20
C LEU A 8 -12.68 3.01 7.32
N LEU A 9 -11.83 2.82 6.31
CA LEU A 9 -11.33 3.88 5.44
C LEU A 9 -11.71 3.62 3.99
N SER A 10 -12.29 4.62 3.31
CA SER A 10 -12.52 4.64 1.87
C SER A 10 -11.56 5.58 1.18
N PHE A 11 -10.90 5.08 0.13
CA PHE A 11 -9.92 5.76 -0.70
C PHE A 11 -10.57 6.07 -2.05
N TYR A 12 -10.58 7.34 -2.42
CA TYR A 12 -11.24 7.87 -3.60
C TYR A 12 -10.18 8.27 -4.62
N PHE A 13 -9.98 7.41 -5.62
CA PHE A 13 -9.00 7.59 -6.68
C PHE A 13 -9.60 8.29 -7.90
N PRO A 14 -8.77 9.01 -8.69
CA PRO A 14 -9.20 9.60 -9.95
C PRO A 14 -9.84 8.59 -10.90
N ASP A 15 -10.85 9.02 -11.65
CA ASP A 15 -11.66 8.16 -12.53
C ASP A 15 -10.84 7.40 -13.56
N ASN A 16 -9.79 8.03 -14.06
CA ASN A 16 -8.92 7.51 -15.10
C ASN A 16 -7.85 6.54 -14.57
N TRP A 17 -7.71 6.37 -13.26
CA TRP A 17 -6.72 5.45 -12.70
C TRP A 17 -7.15 3.99 -12.86
N LEU A 18 -6.22 3.05 -12.77
CA LEU A 18 -6.57 1.64 -12.60
C LEU A 18 -6.25 1.25 -11.17
N VAL A 19 -7.24 0.83 -10.37
CA VAL A 19 -7.03 0.54 -8.95
C VAL A 19 -7.58 -0.83 -8.57
N THR A 20 -6.94 -1.49 -7.60
CA THR A 20 -7.29 -2.85 -7.19
C THR A 20 -6.73 -3.17 -5.81
N LYS A 21 -7.42 -4.04 -5.09
CA LYS A 21 -6.90 -4.65 -3.85
C LYS A 21 -6.02 -5.85 -4.20
N TYR A 22 -4.72 -5.73 -3.99
CA TYR A 22 -3.76 -6.76 -4.40
C TYR A 22 -3.81 -7.99 -3.49
N ASP A 23 -3.94 -7.76 -2.18
CA ASP A 23 -4.09 -8.82 -1.20
C ASP A 23 -5.37 -9.65 -1.40
N ASP A 24 -6.35 -9.12 -2.14
CA ASP A 24 -7.56 -9.80 -2.57
C ASP A 24 -7.43 -10.63 -3.85
N TRP A 25 -6.31 -10.54 -4.58
CA TRP A 25 -6.14 -11.29 -5.82
C TRP A 25 -6.13 -12.81 -5.55
N SER A 26 -6.90 -13.55 -6.35
CA SER A 26 -6.95 -15.02 -6.28
C SER A 26 -5.57 -15.64 -6.41
N PHE A 27 -4.75 -15.18 -7.37
CA PHE A 27 -3.38 -15.66 -7.52
C PHE A 27 -2.54 -15.41 -6.26
N TYR A 28 -2.66 -14.23 -5.63
CA TYR A 28 -1.96 -13.98 -4.37
C TYR A 28 -2.45 -14.94 -3.28
N LYS A 29 -3.74 -14.95 -2.99
CA LYS A 29 -4.34 -15.74 -1.89
C LYS A 29 -4.07 -17.24 -2.02
N ASN A 30 -4.17 -17.78 -3.24
CA ASN A 30 -4.23 -19.22 -3.47
C ASN A 30 -2.90 -19.81 -3.97
N GLN A 31 -1.95 -18.99 -4.45
CA GLN A 31 -0.71 -19.49 -5.06
C GLN A 31 0.54 -18.78 -4.53
N PHE A 32 0.51 -17.46 -4.40
CA PHE A 32 1.73 -16.69 -4.07
C PHE A 32 1.93 -16.49 -2.57
N LYS A 33 0.85 -16.39 -1.78
CA LYS A 33 0.90 -16.09 -0.34
C LYS A 33 1.81 -17.04 0.43
N ASP A 34 1.80 -18.33 0.11
CA ASP A 34 2.59 -19.33 0.82
C ASP A 34 3.94 -19.62 0.14
N CYS A 35 4.30 -18.86 -0.91
CA CYS A 35 5.57 -19.01 -1.60
C CYS A 35 6.76 -18.72 -0.66
N CYS A 36 7.86 -19.45 -0.87
CA CYS A 36 9.08 -19.43 -0.05
C CYS A 36 8.84 -19.73 1.43
N ARG A 37 8.48 -18.72 2.22
CA ARG A 37 8.24 -18.78 3.67
C ARG A 37 7.02 -17.95 4.10
N GLY A 38 6.17 -17.61 3.15
CA GLY A 38 5.08 -16.66 3.34
C GLY A 38 5.43 -15.30 2.75
N CYS A 39 4.75 -14.94 1.66
CA CYS A 39 4.81 -13.62 1.05
C CYS A 39 3.75 -12.70 1.66
N LYS A 40 4.19 -11.50 2.05
CA LYS A 40 3.30 -10.43 2.52
C LYS A 40 2.81 -9.63 1.31
N ALA A 41 1.56 -9.16 1.35
CA ALA A 41 0.98 -8.31 0.31
C ALA A 41 0.81 -6.87 0.80
N ILE A 42 1.01 -5.92 -0.11
CA ILE A 42 0.44 -4.57 -0.02
C ILE A 42 -1.07 -4.65 -0.20
N ASP A 43 -1.81 -3.75 0.46
CA ASP A 43 -3.27 -3.71 0.36
C ASP A 43 -3.71 -3.29 -1.06
N PHE A 44 -3.26 -2.13 -1.56
CA PHE A 44 -3.69 -1.62 -2.89
C PHE A 44 -2.58 -1.45 -3.91
N LEU A 45 -2.93 -1.69 -5.18
CA LEU A 45 -2.20 -1.19 -6.33
C LEU A 45 -3.05 -0.14 -7.05
N ALA A 46 -2.41 0.96 -7.46
CA ALA A 46 -3.04 2.01 -8.24
C ALA A 46 -2.10 2.48 -9.35
N ILE A 47 -2.63 2.65 -10.56
CA ILE A 47 -1.89 3.10 -11.73
C ILE A 47 -2.40 4.48 -12.14
N ASP A 48 -1.48 5.44 -12.19
CA ASP A 48 -1.68 6.71 -12.89
C ASP A 48 -1.25 6.53 -14.35
N PRO A 49 -2.19 6.39 -15.30
CA PRO A 49 -1.82 6.16 -16.69
C PRO A 49 -1.20 7.40 -17.36
N VAL A 50 -1.49 8.61 -16.85
CA VAL A 50 -1.00 9.86 -17.44
C VAL A 50 0.48 10.04 -17.09
N ASN A 51 0.81 9.86 -15.80
CA ASN A 51 2.18 9.99 -15.32
C ASN A 51 2.99 8.69 -15.43
N LYS A 52 2.34 7.57 -15.81
CA LYS A 52 2.93 6.22 -15.89
C LYS A 52 3.53 5.76 -14.56
N GLU A 53 2.80 6.02 -13.47
CA GLU A 53 3.22 5.68 -12.12
C GLU A 53 2.44 4.48 -11.59
N LEU A 54 3.15 3.51 -11.01
CA LEU A 54 2.55 2.44 -10.22
C LEU A 54 2.73 2.74 -8.73
N TRP A 55 1.61 2.96 -8.05
CA TRP A 55 1.53 3.15 -6.60
C TRP A 55 1.27 1.83 -5.89
N LEU A 56 2.13 1.51 -4.91
CA LEU A 56 1.94 0.46 -3.92
C LEU A 56 1.52 1.13 -2.61
N ILE A 57 0.30 0.86 -2.14
CA ILE A 57 -0.31 1.60 -1.04
C ILE A 57 -0.68 0.65 0.10
N GLU A 58 -0.02 0.81 1.23
CA GLU A 58 -0.35 0.11 2.48
C GLU A 58 -1.18 1.01 3.39
N VAL A 59 -2.15 0.41 4.08
CA VAL A 59 -3.05 1.05 5.02
C VAL A 59 -2.89 0.45 6.42
N LYS A 60 -2.74 1.32 7.41
CA LYS A 60 -2.81 0.96 8.84
C LYS A 60 -3.67 1.98 9.56
N ASP A 61 -4.70 1.49 10.24
CA ASP A 61 -5.55 2.30 11.10
C ASP A 61 -5.44 1.87 12.56
N TYR A 62 -4.66 2.64 13.33
CA TYR A 62 -4.45 2.42 14.75
C TYR A 62 -5.36 3.27 15.64
N ARG A 63 -6.37 3.94 15.08
CA ARG A 63 -7.31 4.76 15.87
C ARG A 63 -8.17 3.89 16.79
N ASN A 64 -8.54 2.69 16.32
CA ASN A 64 -9.44 1.77 17.03
C ASN A 64 -8.81 0.41 17.40
N HIS A 65 -7.62 0.11 16.87
CA HIS A 65 -6.92 -1.14 17.13
C HIS A 65 -5.46 -0.89 17.49
N ARG A 66 -4.98 -1.50 18.56
CA ARG A 66 -3.57 -1.42 18.93
C ARG A 66 -2.76 -2.32 18.00
N ARG A 67 -1.55 -1.90 17.62
CA ARG A 67 -0.60 -2.81 16.98
C ARG A 67 -0.23 -3.94 17.95
N GLU A 68 -0.47 -5.17 17.53
CA GLU A 68 -0.10 -6.38 18.29
C GLU A 68 1.23 -6.98 17.84
N LYS A 69 1.68 -6.64 16.63
CA LYS A 69 2.92 -7.17 16.05
C LYS A 69 4.16 -6.51 16.64
N SER A 70 5.12 -7.33 17.06
CA SER A 70 6.46 -6.91 17.50
C SER A 70 7.39 -6.50 16.36
N GLU A 71 7.10 -6.92 15.12
CA GLU A 71 7.87 -6.55 13.93
C GLU A 71 7.93 -5.02 13.76
N ASN A 72 9.04 -4.49 13.26
CA ASN A 72 9.14 -3.07 12.91
C ASN A 72 8.22 -2.75 11.72
N ILE A 73 7.39 -1.71 11.84
CA ILE A 73 6.39 -1.36 10.82
C ILE A 73 7.01 -0.99 9.47
N CYS A 74 8.16 -0.32 9.48
CA CYS A 74 8.85 0.09 8.26
C CYS A 74 9.50 -1.10 7.55
N GLU A 75 10.05 -2.05 8.32
CA GLU A 75 10.63 -3.29 7.77
C GLU A 75 9.54 -4.21 7.22
N GLU A 76 8.41 -4.35 7.94
CA GLU A 76 7.23 -5.09 7.47
C GLU A 76 6.71 -4.52 6.15
N LEU A 77 6.59 -3.19 6.04
CA LEU A 77 6.17 -2.52 4.82
C LEU A 77 7.20 -2.68 3.68
N ALA A 78 8.49 -2.53 3.95
CA ALA A 78 9.53 -2.74 2.94
C ALA A 78 9.49 -4.17 2.36
N LEU A 79 9.25 -5.17 3.22
CA LEU A 79 9.04 -6.56 2.80
C LEU A 79 7.76 -6.72 1.97
N LYS A 80 6.65 -6.10 2.39
CA LYS A 80 5.40 -6.10 1.60
C LYS A 80 5.60 -5.51 0.21
N VAL A 81 6.33 -4.39 0.09
CA VAL A 81 6.68 -3.78 -1.20
C VAL A 81 7.46 -4.78 -2.07
N LEU A 82 8.53 -5.37 -1.55
CA LEU A 82 9.36 -6.31 -2.32
C LEU A 82 8.57 -7.55 -2.76
N HIS A 83 7.83 -8.17 -1.84
CA HIS A 83 7.03 -9.36 -2.13
C HIS A 83 5.92 -9.06 -3.14
N THR A 84 5.27 -7.89 -3.05
CA THR A 84 4.24 -7.48 -4.02
C THR A 84 4.84 -7.31 -5.41
N LEU A 85 6.02 -6.69 -5.55
CA LEU A 85 6.71 -6.57 -6.83
C LEU A 85 7.06 -7.94 -7.42
N SER A 86 7.59 -8.87 -6.60
CA SER A 86 7.83 -10.25 -7.03
C SER A 86 6.53 -10.95 -7.45
N GLY A 87 5.44 -10.72 -6.74
CA GLY A 87 4.14 -11.29 -7.04
C GLY A 87 3.53 -10.76 -8.34
N ILE A 88 3.69 -9.46 -8.65
CA ILE A 88 3.29 -8.87 -9.93
C ILE A 88 4.02 -9.57 -11.10
N VAL A 89 5.32 -9.81 -10.95
CA VAL A 89 6.10 -10.58 -11.95
C VAL A 89 5.58 -12.01 -12.08
N ALA A 90 5.32 -12.69 -10.95
CA ALA A 90 4.82 -14.05 -10.94
C ALA A 90 3.44 -14.18 -11.60
N VAL A 91 2.51 -13.27 -11.31
CA VAL A 91 1.19 -13.20 -11.96
C VAL A 91 1.35 -13.01 -13.46
N ARG A 92 2.16 -12.04 -13.90
CA ARG A 92 2.34 -11.75 -15.33
C ARG A 92 2.85 -12.96 -16.14
N MET A 93 3.66 -13.81 -15.51
CA MET A 93 4.25 -14.98 -16.14
C MET A 93 3.37 -16.23 -16.06
N ASN A 94 2.58 -16.40 -15.00
CA ASN A 94 1.92 -17.68 -14.69
C ASN A 94 0.39 -17.60 -14.60
N ALA A 95 -0.20 -16.43 -14.39
CA ALA A 95 -1.65 -16.29 -14.28
C ALA A 95 -2.30 -16.20 -15.67
N SER A 96 -3.45 -16.86 -15.83
CA SER A 96 -4.25 -16.85 -17.05
C SER A 96 -5.53 -16.00 -16.95
N ASP A 97 -5.73 -15.28 -15.84
CA ASP A 97 -6.95 -14.53 -15.54
C ASP A 97 -6.84 -13.01 -15.82
N GLU A 98 -7.94 -12.29 -15.60
CA GLU A 98 -8.07 -10.82 -15.77
C GLU A 98 -6.97 -10.03 -15.05
N LYS A 99 -6.40 -10.57 -13.97
CA LYS A 99 -5.31 -9.90 -13.26
C LYS A 99 -4.01 -9.88 -14.06
N ASN A 100 -3.85 -10.74 -15.07
CA ASN A 100 -2.78 -10.61 -16.04
C ASN A 100 -2.84 -9.27 -16.78
N GLU A 101 -4.03 -8.80 -17.21
CA GLU A 101 -4.16 -7.50 -17.88
C GLU A 101 -3.73 -6.34 -16.96
N PHE A 102 -4.15 -6.35 -15.69
CA PHE A 102 -3.69 -5.34 -14.73
C PHE A 102 -2.16 -5.35 -14.60
N THR A 103 -1.53 -6.54 -14.53
CA THR A 103 -0.07 -6.61 -14.48
C THR A 103 0.60 -6.09 -15.74
N LYS A 104 0.04 -6.29 -16.94
CA LYS A 104 0.58 -5.68 -18.17
C LYS A 104 0.63 -4.16 -18.05
N GLU A 105 -0.42 -3.55 -17.51
CA GLU A 105 -0.44 -2.10 -17.25
C GLU A 105 0.61 -1.69 -16.19
N CYS A 106 0.85 -2.50 -15.16
CA CYS A 106 1.97 -2.26 -14.23
C CYS A 106 3.33 -2.18 -14.94
N PHE A 107 3.55 -3.01 -15.98
CA PHE A 107 4.79 -3.01 -16.76
C PHE A 107 4.89 -1.87 -17.79
N HIS A 108 3.79 -1.14 -18.06
CA HIS A 108 3.82 0.11 -18.84
C HIS A 108 4.22 1.33 -17.99
N CYS A 109 4.17 1.21 -16.66
CA CYS A 109 4.65 2.24 -15.75
C CYS A 109 6.17 2.36 -15.79
N ASN A 110 6.69 3.59 -15.68
CA ASN A 110 8.12 3.86 -15.64
C ASN A 110 8.61 4.33 -14.26
N GLN A 111 7.68 4.47 -13.30
CA GLN A 111 8.00 4.87 -11.94
C GLN A 111 7.22 4.04 -10.92
N LEU A 112 7.93 3.58 -9.90
CA LEU A 112 7.33 2.98 -8.71
C LEU A 112 7.18 4.07 -7.64
N LYS A 113 6.01 4.09 -7.02
CA LYS A 113 5.69 4.96 -5.89
C LYS A 113 5.19 4.12 -4.74
N VAL A 114 5.48 4.57 -3.53
CA VAL A 114 5.03 3.91 -2.31
C VAL A 114 4.30 4.91 -1.43
N GLY A 115 3.05 4.58 -1.13
CA GLY A 115 2.20 5.28 -0.18
C GLY A 115 2.00 4.43 1.07
N PHE A 116 2.10 5.06 2.23
CA PHE A 116 1.77 4.45 3.50
C PHE A 116 0.74 5.34 4.20
N HIS A 117 -0.51 4.87 4.25
CA HIS A 117 -1.56 5.55 4.97
C HIS A 117 -1.60 5.03 6.41
N LEU A 118 -1.26 5.90 7.36
CA LEU A 118 -1.06 5.58 8.76
C LEU A 118 -1.97 6.47 9.62
N GLU A 119 -3.16 5.97 9.89
CA GLU A 119 -4.07 6.61 10.83
C GLU A 119 -3.65 6.31 12.28
N GLN A 120 -3.58 7.37 13.09
CA GLN A 120 -3.28 7.29 14.51
C GLN A 120 -4.27 8.17 15.29
N PRO A 121 -4.48 7.88 16.59
CA PRO A 121 -5.27 8.75 17.46
C PRO A 121 -4.71 10.18 17.49
N THR A 122 -5.57 11.17 17.28
CA THR A 122 -5.19 12.60 17.38
C THR A 122 -4.82 12.99 18.81
N LYS A 123 -5.56 12.45 19.79
CA LYS A 123 -5.22 12.55 21.22
C LYS A 123 -4.56 11.26 21.66
N SER A 124 -3.28 11.35 21.99
CA SER A 124 -2.55 10.21 22.56
C SER A 124 -3.13 9.85 23.93
N SER A 125 -3.45 8.57 24.11
CA SER A 125 -3.89 8.01 25.39
C SER A 125 -3.09 6.75 25.73
N LYS A 126 -3.18 6.26 26.97
CA LYS A 126 -2.54 4.98 27.34
C LYS A 126 -3.07 3.80 26.51
N LEU A 127 -4.36 3.82 26.15
CA LEU A 127 -5.00 2.74 25.40
C LEU A 127 -4.70 2.82 23.90
N PHE A 128 -4.69 4.05 23.36
CA PHE A 128 -4.38 4.34 21.96
C PHE A 128 -3.35 5.48 21.88
N PRO A 129 -2.05 5.15 21.93
CA PRO A 129 -0.99 6.14 21.83
C PRO A 129 -0.74 6.54 20.37
N ARG A 130 -0.29 7.79 20.16
CA ARG A 130 0.37 8.18 18.91
C ARG A 130 1.80 7.66 18.95
N ALA A 131 1.99 6.44 18.47
CA ALA A 131 3.23 5.67 18.64
C ALA A 131 4.31 6.02 17.61
N TYR A 132 3.93 6.65 16.49
CA TYR A 132 4.82 6.91 15.37
C TYR A 132 4.80 8.37 14.99
N ASP A 133 5.99 8.97 14.86
CA ASP A 133 6.17 10.23 14.14
C ASP A 133 6.18 9.93 12.62
N PRO A 134 5.26 10.51 11.82
CA PRO A 134 5.24 10.32 10.38
C PRO A 134 6.56 10.69 9.67
N ALA A 135 7.32 11.66 10.19
CA ALA A 135 8.60 12.06 9.61
C ALA A 135 9.66 10.97 9.81
N ASP A 136 9.75 10.39 11.01
CA ASP A 136 10.66 9.29 11.32
C ASP A 136 10.32 8.03 10.51
N VAL A 137 9.03 7.70 10.40
CA VAL A 137 8.54 6.60 9.57
C VAL A 137 8.95 6.82 8.11
N LYS A 138 8.74 8.03 7.58
CA LYS A 138 9.09 8.37 6.21
C LYS A 138 10.60 8.25 5.95
N GLU A 139 11.43 8.76 6.86
CA GLU A 139 12.88 8.70 6.72
C GLU A 139 13.39 7.26 6.81
N LYS A 140 12.88 6.47 7.76
CA LYS A 140 13.22 5.05 7.87
C LYS A 140 12.79 4.26 6.64
N LEU A 141 11.57 4.49 6.13
CA LEU A 141 11.12 3.86 4.89
C LEU A 141 12.01 4.24 3.72
N ARG A 142 12.31 5.53 3.53
CA ARG A 142 13.23 6.01 2.49
C ARG A 142 14.58 5.27 2.57
N GLN A 143 15.15 5.07 3.75
CA GLN A 143 16.41 4.33 3.90
C GLN A 143 16.29 2.88 3.42
N LEU A 144 15.17 2.21 3.73
CA LEU A 144 14.94 0.80 3.39
C LEU A 144 14.62 0.58 1.90
N ILE A 145 13.86 1.48 1.28
CA ILE A 145 13.32 1.30 -0.08
C ILE A 145 13.87 2.31 -1.09
N LYS A 146 14.94 3.06 -0.77
CA LYS A 146 15.52 4.11 -1.63
C LYS A 146 15.69 3.70 -3.10
N PRO A 147 16.18 2.48 -3.43
CA PRO A 147 16.34 2.07 -4.82
C PRO A 147 15.01 1.84 -5.57
N ILE A 148 13.93 1.58 -4.83
CA ILE A 148 12.58 1.37 -5.37
C ILE A 148 11.87 2.73 -5.50
N HIS A 149 11.85 3.51 -4.42
CA HIS A 149 11.24 4.84 -4.38
C HIS A 149 11.93 5.71 -3.33
N ALA A 150 12.64 6.75 -3.78
CA ALA A 150 13.42 7.62 -2.90
C ALA A 150 12.57 8.60 -2.05
N HIS A 151 11.28 8.73 -2.35
CA HIS A 151 10.40 9.74 -1.74
C HIS A 151 9.04 9.16 -1.31
N PRO A 152 9.00 8.10 -0.47
CA PRO A 152 7.74 7.52 -0.02
C PRO A 152 6.85 8.56 0.67
N LYS A 153 5.54 8.37 0.52
CA LYS A 153 4.53 9.22 1.14
C LYS A 153 4.00 8.50 2.37
N VAL A 154 4.11 9.14 3.53
CA VAL A 154 3.41 8.71 4.75
C VAL A 154 2.27 9.71 4.92
N THR A 155 1.03 9.24 4.97
CA THR A 155 -0.18 10.08 4.95
C THR A 155 -1.13 9.69 6.07
N GLU A 156 -1.94 10.65 6.49
CA GLU A 156 -3.13 10.48 7.32
C GLU A 156 -4.22 11.39 6.73
N MET A 157 -5.50 11.18 7.00
CA MET A 157 -6.60 12.00 6.45
C MET A 157 -6.42 13.49 6.76
N GLY A 158 -5.83 13.81 7.92
CA GLY A 158 -5.48 15.19 8.28
C GLY A 158 -4.33 15.78 7.47
N ASN A 159 -3.52 14.94 6.80
CA ASN A 159 -2.40 15.36 5.97
C ASN A 159 -2.08 14.33 4.87
N MET A 160 -2.65 14.57 3.68
CA MET A 160 -2.48 13.70 2.51
C MET A 160 -1.15 13.91 1.77
N HIS A 161 -0.33 14.91 2.14
CA HIS A 161 0.98 15.19 1.54
C HIS A 161 0.99 15.22 -0.01
N GLY A 162 -0.10 15.70 -0.60
CA GLY A 162 -0.26 15.91 -2.04
C GLY A 162 -0.37 14.61 -2.86
N VAL A 163 -0.78 13.50 -2.27
CA VAL A 163 -1.22 12.35 -3.07
C VAL A 163 -2.51 12.70 -3.84
N PRO A 164 -2.74 12.11 -5.02
CA PRO A 164 -3.85 12.50 -5.90
C PRO A 164 -5.19 11.82 -5.59
N TRP A 165 -5.30 11.14 -4.45
CA TRP A 165 -6.54 10.53 -3.97
C TRP A 165 -6.93 11.10 -2.60
N ASP A 166 -8.21 11.03 -2.29
CA ASP A 166 -8.74 11.41 -0.98
C ASP A 166 -9.01 10.18 -0.12
N VAL A 167 -8.98 10.35 1.20
CA VAL A 167 -9.36 9.30 2.16
C VAL A 167 -10.41 9.84 3.11
N ARG A 168 -11.45 9.03 3.38
CA ARG A 168 -12.53 9.35 4.32
C ARG A 168 -12.82 8.14 5.20
N SER A 169 -13.31 8.38 6.41
CA SER A 169 -13.84 7.29 7.23
C SER A 169 -15.19 6.83 6.69
N VAL A 170 -15.42 5.52 6.73
CA VAL A 170 -16.74 4.91 6.52
C VAL A 170 -17.59 5.24 7.76
N GLY A 171 -18.78 5.79 7.53
CA GLY A 171 -19.71 6.18 8.59
C GLY A 171 -20.34 4.99 9.32
#